data_AF-A0A364NVI4-F1
#
_entry.id   AF-A0A364NVI4-F1
#
_cell.length_a   1.000
_cell.length_b   1.000
_cell.length_c   1.000
_cell.angle_alpha   90.00
_cell.angle_beta   90.00
_cell.angle_gamma   90.00
#
_symmetry.space_group_name_H-M   'P 1'
#
loop_
_entity.id
_entity.type
_entity.pdbx_description
1 polymer ?
#
loop_
_entity_poly.entity_id
_entity_poly.type
_entity_poly.pdbx_seq_one_letter_code
_entity_poly.pdbx_strand_id
1 'polypeptide(L)'
;MTITPDMAKYILETHNLHNRPKKPAKISEYATDMHSGSWGLTGDTIKFSDLRLLRDGQNRLLACLKSGDPFTTHIVFGIEDKLFHKMDIGKVRTGSDCLAIVGVKNSTLIAASIRWCLLLENDRVKTRDVYTNESILRAWETIYSKPIDGVFLANSAKWGAASNKAGLCGSAIATALHFMFSRKNQKKADAFFEGFAKALNISKESDPRNRIRQKIAMAKDSSGTRLSEVSYAAWIILAWNAFQAGRSITASGPKWEVSEMFPVIHG
;
A
#
# COMPACT_ATOMS: atom_id res chain seq x y z
N MET A 1 -0.63 -20.41 -24.61
CA MET A 1 -1.28 -19.89 -25.83
C MET A 1 -1.25 -18.38 -25.80
N THR A 2 -0.92 -17.75 -26.92
CA THR A 2 -0.96 -16.29 -27.05
C THR A 2 -2.34 -15.87 -27.54
N ILE A 3 -2.99 -14.97 -26.82
CA ILE A 3 -4.30 -14.43 -27.16
C ILE A 3 -4.08 -13.05 -27.77
N THR A 4 -4.48 -12.88 -29.04
CA THR A 4 -4.48 -11.58 -29.72
C THR A 4 -5.75 -10.78 -29.41
N PRO A 5 -5.75 -9.45 -29.66
CA PRO A 5 -6.96 -8.64 -29.54
C PRO A 5 -8.13 -9.20 -30.36
N ASP A 6 -7.90 -9.67 -31.58
CA ASP A 6 -8.97 -10.24 -32.42
C ASP A 6 -9.54 -11.53 -31.82
N MET A 7 -8.70 -12.41 -31.28
CA MET A 7 -9.16 -13.60 -30.57
C MET A 7 -9.94 -13.23 -29.31
N ALA A 8 -9.48 -12.22 -28.57
CA ALA A 8 -10.16 -11.76 -27.37
C ALA A 8 -11.55 -11.19 -27.70
N LYS A 9 -11.65 -10.39 -28.78
CA LYS A 9 -12.91 -9.86 -29.29
C LYS A 9 -13.86 -11.00 -29.65
N TYR A 10 -13.40 -11.95 -30.45
CA TYR A 10 -14.19 -13.10 -30.85
C TYR A 10 -14.73 -13.88 -29.65
N ILE A 11 -13.87 -14.19 -28.67
CA ILE A 11 -14.27 -14.94 -27.47
C ILE A 11 -15.31 -14.17 -26.64
N LEU A 12 -15.12 -12.85 -26.49
CA LEU A 12 -16.04 -12.01 -25.74
C LEU A 12 -17.40 -11.84 -26.43
N GLU A 13 -17.43 -11.83 -27.76
CA GLU A 13 -18.69 -11.69 -28.52
C GLU A 13 -19.47 -13.00 -28.60
N THR A 14 -18.76 -14.14 -28.71
CA THR A 14 -19.39 -15.44 -29.01
C THR A 14 -19.60 -16.34 -27.79
N HIS A 15 -18.76 -16.22 -26.76
CA HIS A 15 -18.75 -17.16 -25.63
C HIS A 15 -19.07 -16.52 -24.27
N ASN A 16 -19.06 -15.19 -24.14
CA ASN A 16 -19.23 -14.48 -22.85
C ASN A 16 -20.70 -14.20 -22.50
N LEU A 17 -21.50 -15.27 -22.35
CA LEU A 17 -22.91 -15.17 -21.98
C LEU A 17 -23.10 -15.41 -20.46
N HIS A 18 -23.95 -14.59 -19.82
CA HIS A 18 -24.31 -14.71 -18.40
C HIS A 18 -23.10 -14.75 -17.43
N ASN A 19 -22.04 -14.02 -17.75
CA ASN A 19 -20.85 -13.96 -16.91
C ASN A 19 -20.98 -12.90 -15.82
N ARG A 20 -20.12 -12.99 -14.80
CA ARG A 20 -20.05 -12.04 -13.69
C ARG A 20 -19.83 -10.60 -14.21
N PRO A 21 -20.27 -9.56 -13.46
CA PRO A 21 -19.99 -8.19 -13.83
C PRO A 21 -18.50 -7.93 -14.04
N LYS A 22 -18.17 -7.23 -15.13
CA LYS A 22 -16.81 -6.78 -15.43
C LYS A 22 -16.29 -5.86 -14.32
N LYS A 23 -14.97 -5.85 -14.11
CA LYS A 23 -14.31 -5.03 -13.09
C LYS A 23 -13.42 -3.95 -13.75
N PRO A 24 -13.93 -2.73 -14.01
CA PRO A 24 -13.20 -1.71 -14.78
C PRO A 24 -11.81 -1.36 -14.26
N ALA A 25 -11.65 -1.31 -12.92
CA ALA A 25 -10.35 -1.06 -12.30
C ALA A 25 -9.35 -2.17 -12.64
N LYS A 26 -9.76 -3.43 -12.52
CA LYS A 26 -8.92 -4.61 -12.81
C LYS A 26 -8.58 -4.72 -14.30
N ILE A 27 -9.54 -4.41 -15.17
CA ILE A 27 -9.31 -4.34 -16.63
C ILE A 27 -8.25 -3.29 -16.95
N SER A 28 -8.31 -2.13 -16.31
CA SER A 28 -7.35 -1.05 -16.53
C SER A 28 -5.96 -1.42 -16.02
N GLU A 29 -5.86 -2.04 -14.84
CA GLU A 29 -4.61 -2.56 -14.28
C GLU A 29 -3.95 -3.58 -15.21
N TYR A 30 -4.69 -4.61 -15.63
CA TYR A 30 -4.20 -5.62 -16.56
C TYR A 30 -3.80 -5.05 -17.92
N ALA A 31 -4.54 -4.06 -18.44
CA ALA A 31 -4.20 -3.42 -19.71
C ALA A 31 -2.87 -2.68 -19.59
N THR A 32 -2.64 -1.97 -18.48
CA THR A 32 -1.35 -1.35 -18.18
C THR A 32 -0.24 -2.38 -18.15
N ASP A 33 -0.44 -3.54 -17.52
CA ASP A 33 0.57 -4.60 -17.44
C ASP A 33 0.92 -5.24 -18.77
N MET A 34 -0.09 -5.49 -19.61
CA MET A 34 0.13 -5.98 -20.96
C MET A 34 0.93 -4.96 -21.77
N HIS A 35 0.55 -3.69 -21.68
CA HIS A 35 1.20 -2.60 -22.40
C HIS A 35 2.64 -2.35 -21.94
N SER A 36 2.91 -2.41 -20.63
CA SER A 36 4.25 -2.21 -20.07
C SER A 36 5.15 -3.44 -20.17
N GLY A 37 4.68 -4.54 -20.76
CA GLY A 37 5.41 -5.82 -20.79
C GLY A 37 5.60 -6.47 -19.41
N SER A 38 4.88 -5.99 -18.39
CA SER A 38 4.92 -6.53 -17.03
C SER A 38 3.99 -7.74 -16.85
N TRP A 39 3.17 -8.05 -17.86
CA TRP A 39 2.30 -9.23 -17.87
C TRP A 39 3.10 -10.54 -17.90
N GLY A 40 2.91 -11.39 -16.88
CA GLY A 40 3.58 -12.68 -16.74
C GLY A 40 2.64 -13.89 -16.85
N LEU A 41 3.20 -15.06 -17.20
CA LEU A 41 2.48 -16.33 -17.18
C LEU A 41 2.45 -16.91 -15.75
N THR A 42 1.39 -16.61 -15.00
CA THR A 42 1.27 -16.90 -13.55
C THR A 42 0.52 -18.19 -13.19
N GLY A 43 -0.13 -18.84 -14.17
CA GLY A 43 -1.08 -19.94 -13.96
C GLY A 43 -2.55 -19.50 -13.99
N ASP A 44 -2.83 -18.20 -14.05
CA ASP A 44 -4.18 -17.68 -14.31
C ASP A 44 -4.61 -18.05 -15.73
N THR A 45 -5.71 -18.79 -15.87
CA THR A 45 -6.16 -19.39 -17.14
C THR A 45 -7.44 -18.76 -17.68
N ILE A 46 -7.68 -18.84 -18.99
CA ILE A 46 -9.02 -18.65 -19.55
C ILE A 46 -9.77 -19.97 -19.41
N LYS A 47 -11.02 -19.93 -18.93
CA LYS A 47 -11.79 -21.15 -18.64
C LYS A 47 -13.11 -21.14 -19.38
N PHE A 48 -13.33 -22.22 -20.13
CA PHE A 48 -14.57 -22.51 -20.82
C PHE A 48 -15.28 -23.68 -20.16
N SER A 49 -16.60 -23.57 -20.02
CA SER A 49 -17.41 -24.70 -19.58
C SER A 49 -17.58 -25.75 -20.67
N ASP A 50 -18.12 -26.90 -20.29
CA ASP A 50 -18.64 -27.94 -21.20
C ASP A 50 -19.72 -27.41 -22.17
N LEU A 51 -20.43 -26.34 -21.78
CA LEU A 51 -21.36 -25.59 -22.66
C LEU A 51 -20.66 -24.56 -23.56
N ARG A 52 -19.32 -24.58 -23.63
CA ARG A 52 -18.49 -23.62 -24.39
C ARG A 52 -18.68 -22.16 -23.96
N LEU A 53 -19.15 -21.92 -22.73
CA LEU A 53 -19.32 -20.56 -22.21
C LEU A 53 -18.03 -20.10 -21.54
N LEU A 54 -17.66 -18.84 -21.76
CA LEU A 54 -16.57 -18.18 -21.04
C LEU A 54 -17.03 -17.91 -19.61
N ARG A 55 -16.26 -18.40 -18.65
CA ARG A 55 -16.62 -18.33 -17.23
C ARG A 55 -15.50 -17.78 -16.33
N ASP A 56 -14.27 -17.81 -16.84
CA ASP A 56 -13.14 -17.09 -16.26
C ASP A 56 -12.22 -16.57 -17.39
N GLY A 57 -11.64 -15.40 -17.19
CA GLY A 57 -10.80 -14.71 -18.17
C GLY A 57 -11.40 -13.43 -18.74
N GLN A 58 -12.67 -13.11 -18.45
CA GLN A 58 -13.37 -11.95 -19.02
C GLN A 58 -12.59 -10.63 -18.87
N ASN A 59 -12.12 -10.30 -17.67
CA ASN A 59 -11.37 -9.06 -17.45
C ASN A 59 -10.03 -9.03 -18.18
N ARG A 60 -9.38 -10.19 -18.39
CA ARG A 60 -8.10 -10.31 -19.10
C ARG A 60 -8.28 -10.16 -20.60
N LEU A 61 -9.35 -10.73 -21.15
CA LEU A 61 -9.73 -10.53 -22.55
C LEU A 61 -10.08 -9.06 -22.82
N LEU A 62 -10.86 -8.43 -21.93
CA LEU A 62 -11.18 -7.01 -22.03
C LEU A 62 -9.93 -6.12 -21.87
N ALA A 63 -8.97 -6.54 -21.06
CA ALA A 63 -7.70 -5.83 -20.91
C ALA A 63 -6.85 -5.91 -22.18
N CYS A 64 -6.77 -7.09 -22.82
CA CYS A 64 -6.12 -7.28 -24.12
C CYS A 64 -6.73 -6.38 -25.21
N LEU A 65 -8.06 -6.27 -25.25
CA LEU A 65 -8.74 -5.32 -26.14
C LEU A 65 -8.41 -3.86 -25.81
N LYS A 66 -8.28 -3.54 -24.52
CA LYS A 66 -8.03 -2.18 -24.06
C LYS A 66 -6.58 -1.75 -24.28
N SER A 67 -5.60 -2.64 -24.09
CA SER A 67 -4.18 -2.35 -24.34
C SER A 67 -3.86 -2.37 -25.83
N GLY A 68 -4.53 -3.24 -26.60
CA GLY A 68 -4.14 -3.54 -27.98
C GLY A 68 -2.97 -4.53 -28.06
N ASP A 69 -2.48 -5.02 -26.92
CA ASP A 69 -1.30 -5.88 -26.82
C ASP A 69 -1.70 -7.34 -26.52
N PRO A 70 -1.12 -8.33 -27.24
CA PRO A 70 -1.40 -9.74 -26.99
C PRO A 70 -0.84 -10.19 -25.64
N PHE A 71 -1.42 -11.24 -25.05
CA PHE A 71 -0.92 -11.83 -23.80
C PHE A 71 -0.89 -13.34 -23.82
N THR A 72 0.05 -13.93 -23.06
CA THR A 72 0.19 -15.38 -22.94
C THR A 72 -0.56 -15.89 -21.71
N THR A 73 -1.34 -16.97 -21.90
CA THR A 73 -2.08 -17.65 -20.83
C THR A 73 -2.30 -19.14 -21.17
N HIS A 74 -2.77 -19.91 -20.20
CA HIS A 74 -3.30 -21.24 -20.42
C HIS A 74 -4.82 -21.18 -20.65
N ILE A 75 -5.35 -22.12 -21.41
CA ILE A 75 -6.80 -22.27 -21.61
C ILE A 75 -7.22 -23.62 -21.08
N VAL A 76 -8.30 -23.63 -20.32
CA VAL A 76 -8.94 -24.84 -19.79
C VAL A 76 -10.31 -24.97 -20.43
N PHE A 77 -10.62 -26.14 -20.97
CA PHE A 77 -11.89 -26.45 -21.61
C PHE A 77 -12.61 -27.57 -20.84
N GLY A 78 -13.94 -27.63 -20.99
CA GLY A 78 -14.75 -28.77 -20.54
C GLY A 78 -15.02 -28.81 -19.04
N ILE A 79 -14.97 -27.67 -18.34
CA ILE A 79 -15.37 -27.61 -16.93
C ILE A 79 -16.90 -27.71 -16.86
N GLU A 80 -17.43 -28.63 -16.05
CA GLU A 80 -18.89 -28.72 -15.85
C GLU A 80 -19.48 -27.36 -15.45
N ASP A 81 -20.43 -26.83 -16.23
CA ASP A 81 -20.94 -25.46 -16.03
C ASP A 81 -21.48 -25.23 -14.61
N LYS A 82 -22.11 -26.26 -14.04
CA LYS A 82 -22.65 -26.25 -12.67
C LYS A 82 -21.57 -26.10 -11.59
N LEU A 83 -20.30 -26.39 -11.86
CA LEU A 83 -19.21 -26.29 -10.88
C LEU A 83 -18.62 -24.87 -10.78
N PHE A 84 -18.99 -23.94 -11.67
CA PHE A 84 -18.40 -22.60 -11.68
C PHE A 84 -18.63 -21.79 -10.40
N HIS A 85 -19.75 -22.00 -9.71
CA HIS A 85 -20.01 -21.34 -8.42
C HIS A 85 -19.03 -21.79 -7.32
N LYS A 86 -18.35 -22.94 -7.48
CA LYS A 86 -17.35 -23.46 -6.54
C LYS A 86 -15.93 -23.00 -6.86
N MET A 87 -15.72 -22.37 -8.01
CA MET A 87 -14.41 -21.93 -8.48
C MET A 87 -14.06 -20.56 -7.89
N ASP A 88 -12.79 -20.38 -7.56
CA ASP A 88 -12.23 -19.14 -7.00
C ASP A 88 -12.78 -18.73 -5.62
N ILE A 89 -13.22 -19.70 -4.81
CA ILE A 89 -13.52 -19.53 -3.37
C ILE A 89 -12.23 -19.41 -2.54
N GLY A 90 -11.05 -19.59 -3.16
CA GLY A 90 -9.76 -19.46 -2.50
C GLY A 90 -9.49 -18.06 -1.96
N LYS A 91 -8.78 -17.97 -0.83
CA LYS A 91 -8.34 -16.71 -0.23
C LYS A 91 -7.46 -15.95 -1.22
N VAL A 92 -7.87 -14.73 -1.58
CA VAL A 92 -7.06 -13.82 -2.42
C VAL A 92 -5.73 -13.56 -1.70
N ARG A 93 -4.61 -13.79 -2.40
CA ARG A 93 -3.27 -13.47 -1.88
C ARG A 93 -3.21 -11.99 -1.48
N THR A 94 -2.81 -11.74 -0.24
CA THR A 94 -2.62 -10.39 0.31
C THR A 94 -1.28 -9.81 -0.12
N GLY A 95 -1.10 -8.48 -0.06
CA GLY A 95 0.21 -7.88 -0.31
C GLY A 95 1.30 -8.44 0.62
N SER A 96 0.91 -8.87 1.82
CA SER A 96 1.77 -9.60 2.74
C SER A 96 2.21 -10.98 2.21
N ASP A 97 1.29 -11.72 1.59
CA ASP A 97 1.60 -13.03 1.00
C ASP A 97 2.58 -12.87 -0.18
N CYS A 98 2.38 -11.83 -1.00
CA CYS A 98 3.30 -11.48 -2.08
C CYS A 98 4.71 -11.12 -1.58
N LEU A 99 4.81 -10.29 -0.53
CA LEU A 99 6.10 -9.91 0.06
C LEU A 99 6.80 -11.09 0.76
N ALA A 100 6.03 -11.99 1.38
CA ALA A 100 6.57 -13.19 2.01
C ALA A 100 7.21 -14.13 0.97
N ILE A 101 6.60 -14.27 -0.21
CA ILE A 101 7.12 -15.08 -1.32
C ILE A 101 8.51 -14.60 -1.77
N VAL A 102 8.73 -13.28 -1.79
CA VAL A 102 10.03 -12.69 -2.15
C VAL A 102 11.00 -12.55 -0.97
N GLY A 103 10.73 -13.22 0.15
CA GLY A 103 11.65 -13.34 1.29
C GLY A 103 11.66 -12.16 2.28
N VAL A 104 10.68 -11.25 2.21
CA VAL A 104 10.62 -10.08 3.10
C VAL A 104 10.14 -10.49 4.50
N LYS A 105 11.00 -10.26 5.50
CA LYS A 105 10.63 -10.43 6.91
C LYS A 105 9.59 -9.38 7.32
N ASN A 106 8.68 -9.76 8.23
CA ASN A 106 7.57 -8.90 8.67
C ASN A 106 6.69 -8.39 7.52
N SER A 107 6.48 -9.23 6.51
CA SER A 107 5.75 -8.89 5.27
C SER A 107 4.41 -8.18 5.50
N THR A 108 3.65 -8.55 6.54
CA THR A 108 2.39 -7.88 6.90
C THR A 108 2.61 -6.40 7.26
N LEU A 109 3.59 -6.13 8.11
CA LEU A 109 3.93 -4.77 8.53
C LEU A 109 4.50 -3.96 7.36
N ILE A 110 5.38 -4.57 6.57
CA ILE A 110 6.01 -3.90 5.43
C ILE A 110 4.97 -3.57 4.36
N ALA A 111 4.06 -4.49 4.01
CA ALA A 111 2.96 -4.21 3.08
C ALA A 111 2.08 -3.04 3.56
N ALA A 112 1.72 -3.02 4.84
CA ALA A 112 0.95 -1.92 5.43
C ALA A 112 1.74 -0.60 5.43
N SER A 113 3.06 -0.65 5.61
CA SER A 113 3.94 0.53 5.59
C SER A 113 4.12 1.09 4.16
N ILE A 114 4.28 0.22 3.17
CA ILE A 114 4.32 0.61 1.74
C ILE A 114 3.05 1.34 1.35
N ARG A 115 1.88 0.84 1.79
CA ARG A 115 0.61 1.54 1.56
C ARG A 115 0.65 2.96 2.12
N TRP A 116 1.19 3.16 3.33
CA TRP A 116 1.36 4.50 3.91
C TRP A 116 2.33 5.37 3.10
N CYS A 117 3.46 4.82 2.65
CA CYS A 117 4.39 5.56 1.79
C CYS A 117 3.70 6.02 0.50
N LEU A 118 2.96 5.14 -0.18
CA LEU A 118 2.21 5.48 -1.39
C LEU A 118 1.16 6.57 -1.14
N LEU A 119 0.41 6.50 -0.03
CA LEU A 119 -0.55 7.54 0.35
C LEU A 119 0.13 8.90 0.56
N LEU A 120 1.30 8.91 1.22
CA LEU A 120 2.07 10.12 1.50
C LEU A 120 2.70 10.72 0.23
N GLU A 121 3.28 9.89 -0.63
CA GLU A 121 3.97 10.33 -1.86
C GLU A 121 3.01 10.86 -2.92
N ASN A 122 1.77 10.35 -2.96
CA ASN A 122 0.78 10.75 -3.96
C ASN A 122 -0.24 11.79 -3.43
N ASP A 123 -0.02 12.34 -2.24
CA ASP A 123 -0.95 13.27 -1.55
C ASP A 123 -2.38 12.72 -1.43
N ARG A 124 -2.50 11.42 -1.16
CA ARG A 124 -3.78 10.69 -1.07
C ARG A 124 -4.19 10.36 0.36
N VAL A 125 -3.44 10.82 1.37
CA VAL A 125 -3.65 10.48 2.80
C VAL A 125 -5.05 10.81 3.30
N LYS A 126 -5.67 11.89 2.78
CA LYS A 126 -7.03 12.32 3.15
C LYS A 126 -8.14 11.60 2.37
N THR A 127 -7.78 10.81 1.36
CA THR A 127 -8.74 10.11 0.50
C THR A 127 -9.08 8.72 1.04
N ARG A 128 -10.23 8.17 0.67
CA ARG A 128 -10.61 6.77 0.99
C ARG A 128 -9.97 5.75 0.06
N ASP A 129 -8.85 6.10 -0.57
CA ASP A 129 -8.23 5.23 -1.56
C ASP A 129 -7.77 3.91 -0.96
N VAL A 130 -8.02 2.86 -1.72
CA VAL A 130 -7.58 1.51 -1.43
C VAL A 130 -6.56 1.14 -2.49
N TYR A 131 -5.29 1.06 -2.11
CA TYR A 131 -4.27 0.43 -2.94
C TYR A 131 -4.51 -1.07 -2.96
N THR A 132 -4.49 -1.68 -4.16
CA THR A 132 -4.63 -3.13 -4.32
C THR A 132 -3.39 -3.85 -3.79
N ASN A 133 -3.51 -5.14 -3.45
CA ASN A 133 -2.36 -5.97 -3.08
C ASN A 133 -1.26 -5.97 -4.16
N GLU A 134 -1.69 -5.94 -5.42
CA GLU A 134 -0.82 -5.89 -6.59
C GLU A 134 -0.16 -4.51 -6.76
N SER A 135 -0.86 -3.42 -6.44
CA SER A 135 -0.23 -2.08 -6.37
C SER A 135 0.87 -2.03 -5.31
N ILE A 136 0.66 -2.70 -4.16
CA ILE A 136 1.67 -2.81 -3.10
C ILE A 136 2.87 -3.64 -3.57
N LEU A 137 2.63 -4.78 -4.24
CA LEU A 137 3.69 -5.62 -4.80
C LEU A 137 4.48 -4.87 -5.88
N ARG A 138 3.81 -4.22 -6.83
CA ARG A 138 4.46 -3.42 -7.86
C ARG A 138 5.30 -2.31 -7.25
N ALA A 139 4.76 -1.60 -6.26
CA ALA A 139 5.53 -0.58 -5.55
C ALA A 139 6.77 -1.17 -4.87
N TRP A 140 6.65 -2.36 -4.26
CA TRP A 140 7.81 -3.08 -3.78
C TRP A 140 8.80 -3.35 -4.91
N GLU A 141 8.40 -4.01 -5.99
CA GLU A 141 9.28 -4.42 -7.10
C GLU A 141 9.93 -3.26 -7.84
N THR A 142 9.27 -2.10 -7.94
CA THR A 142 9.74 -0.97 -8.76
C THR A 142 10.39 0.15 -7.96
N ILE A 143 9.95 0.38 -6.71
CA ILE A 143 10.38 1.50 -5.87
C ILE A 143 11.27 0.99 -4.73
N TYR A 144 10.81 -0.03 -3.99
CA TYR A 144 11.41 -0.43 -2.70
C TYR A 144 12.35 -1.64 -2.79
N SER A 145 12.39 -2.36 -3.92
CA SER A 145 13.24 -3.55 -4.14
C SER A 145 14.70 -3.20 -4.45
N LYS A 146 14.99 -1.93 -4.75
CA LYS A 146 16.37 -1.46 -4.89
C LYS A 146 17.09 -1.74 -3.57
N PRO A 147 18.32 -2.32 -3.59
CA PRO A 147 18.93 -2.94 -2.40
C PRO A 147 18.99 -2.03 -1.17
N ILE A 148 19.02 -0.72 -1.38
CA ILE A 148 19.17 0.29 -0.34
C ILE A 148 17.82 0.62 0.33
N ASP A 149 16.76 0.86 -0.44
CA ASP A 149 15.47 1.33 0.09
C ASP A 149 14.70 0.23 0.83
N GLY A 150 14.74 -1.01 0.34
CA GLY A 150 14.11 -2.16 1.00
C GLY A 150 14.75 -2.45 2.36
N VAL A 151 16.08 -2.31 2.45
CA VAL A 151 16.82 -2.44 3.71
C VAL A 151 16.48 -1.30 4.66
N PHE A 152 16.40 -0.05 4.19
CA PHE A 152 15.99 1.07 5.02
C PHE A 152 14.56 0.93 5.55
N LEU A 153 13.61 0.48 4.72
CA LEU A 153 12.23 0.26 5.16
C LEU A 153 12.15 -0.87 6.19
N ALA A 154 12.85 -1.98 5.96
CA ALA A 154 12.95 -3.07 6.93
C ALA A 154 13.58 -2.61 8.26
N ASN A 155 14.66 -1.82 8.20
CA ASN A 155 15.30 -1.24 9.38
C ASN A 155 14.39 -0.25 10.13
N SER A 156 13.47 0.40 9.42
CA SER A 156 12.48 1.32 10.00
C SER A 156 11.42 0.59 10.83
N ALA A 157 11.20 -0.71 10.60
CA ALA A 157 10.19 -1.51 11.31
C ALA A 157 10.43 -1.53 12.83
N LYS A 158 11.70 -1.45 13.28
CA LYS A 158 12.04 -1.37 14.71
C LYS A 158 11.45 -0.12 15.38
N TRP A 159 11.41 0.99 14.66
CA TRP A 159 10.84 2.26 15.14
C TRP A 159 9.32 2.23 15.13
N GLY A 160 8.73 1.56 14.13
CA GLY A 160 7.30 1.23 14.12
C GLY A 160 6.88 0.48 15.38
N ALA A 161 7.55 -0.64 15.66
CA ALA A 161 7.26 -1.46 16.84
C ALA A 161 7.44 -0.69 18.16
N ALA A 162 8.52 0.10 18.28
CA ALA A 162 8.76 0.93 19.46
C ALA A 162 7.67 1.98 19.67
N SER A 163 7.25 2.66 18.59
CA SER A 163 6.20 3.69 18.65
C SER A 163 4.84 3.12 19.05
N ASN A 164 4.53 1.91 18.57
CA ASN A 164 3.31 1.21 18.94
C ASN A 164 3.32 0.73 20.39
N LYS A 165 4.44 0.14 20.83
CA LYS A 165 4.64 -0.27 22.23
C LYS A 165 4.54 0.91 23.19
N ALA A 166 5.04 2.08 22.80
CA ALA A 166 4.93 3.32 23.56
C ALA A 166 3.52 3.94 23.54
N GLY A 167 2.56 3.33 22.83
CA GLY A 167 1.21 3.84 22.71
C GLY A 167 1.15 5.17 21.97
N LEU A 168 2.01 5.43 20.99
CA LEU A 168 2.02 6.71 20.27
C LEU A 168 1.19 6.62 18.98
N CYS A 169 1.49 5.65 18.12
CA CYS A 169 0.77 5.44 16.86
C CYS A 169 0.92 3.99 16.38
N GLY A 170 0.23 3.63 15.29
CA GLY A 170 0.35 2.31 14.67
C GLY A 170 1.78 2.02 14.17
N SER A 171 2.18 0.74 14.17
CA SER A 171 3.51 0.35 13.70
C SER A 171 3.74 0.69 12.23
N ALA A 172 2.72 0.55 11.37
CA ALA A 172 2.84 0.78 9.94
C ALA A 172 3.09 2.26 9.61
N ILE A 173 2.31 3.17 10.19
CA ILE A 173 2.46 4.62 9.98
C ILE A 173 3.81 5.13 10.51
N ALA A 174 4.25 4.66 11.68
CA ALA A 174 5.57 5.02 12.22
C ALA A 174 6.73 4.46 11.38
N THR A 175 6.60 3.23 10.88
CA THR A 175 7.60 2.61 9.99
C THR A 175 7.73 3.42 8.69
N ALA A 176 6.60 3.77 8.06
CA ALA A 176 6.56 4.58 6.85
C ALA A 176 7.13 5.98 7.06
N LEU A 177 6.74 6.67 8.14
CA LEU A 177 7.25 8.01 8.45
C LEU A 177 8.76 8.00 8.74
N HIS A 178 9.25 7.05 9.53
CA HIS A 178 10.69 6.93 9.76
C HIS A 178 11.45 6.71 8.45
N PHE A 179 10.96 5.80 7.59
CA PHE A 179 11.56 5.55 6.28
C PHE A 179 11.58 6.82 5.41
N MET A 180 10.46 7.54 5.31
CA MET A 180 10.35 8.79 4.55
C MET A 180 11.27 9.89 5.10
N PHE A 181 11.40 10.00 6.41
CA PHE A 181 12.34 10.93 7.05
C PHE A 181 13.79 10.52 6.80
N SER A 182 14.08 9.22 6.80
CA SER A 182 15.42 8.69 6.54
C SER A 182 15.90 8.99 5.12
N ARG A 183 14.98 8.98 4.14
CA ARG A 183 15.26 9.41 2.75
C ARG A 183 15.69 10.87 2.66
N LYS A 184 15.32 11.71 3.64
CA LYS A 184 15.78 13.09 3.73
C LYS A 184 17.09 13.20 4.52
N ASN A 185 17.11 12.63 5.72
CA ASN A 185 18.27 12.61 6.60
C ASN A 185 18.17 11.46 7.61
N GLN A 186 18.87 10.36 7.34
CA GLN A 186 18.84 9.15 8.18
C GLN A 186 19.25 9.42 9.63
N LYS A 187 20.35 10.15 9.87
CA LYS A 187 20.84 10.42 11.23
C LYS A 187 19.82 11.21 12.05
N LYS A 188 19.21 12.23 11.45
CA LYS A 188 18.16 13.01 12.11
C LYS A 188 16.89 12.18 12.30
N ALA A 189 16.51 11.31 11.34
CA ALA A 189 15.34 10.45 11.46
C ALA A 189 15.47 9.48 12.65
N ASP A 190 16.63 8.81 12.78
CA ASP A 190 16.92 7.95 13.92
C ASP A 190 16.89 8.76 15.24
N ALA A 191 17.57 9.92 15.31
CA ALA A 191 17.57 10.78 16.50
C ALA A 191 16.17 11.33 16.86
N PHE A 192 15.32 11.57 15.85
CA PHE A 192 13.94 11.98 16.06
C PHE A 192 13.15 10.84 16.70
N PHE A 193 13.24 9.63 16.15
CA PHE A 193 12.53 8.46 16.67
C PHE A 193 13.10 7.92 17.99
N GLU A 194 14.36 8.17 18.33
CA GLU A 194 14.89 7.95 19.68
C GLU A 194 14.13 8.76 20.73
N GLY A 195 13.95 10.06 20.48
CA GLY A 195 13.16 10.92 21.37
C GLY A 195 11.66 10.60 21.27
N PHE A 196 11.13 10.50 20.07
CA PHE A 196 9.70 10.28 19.87
C PHE A 196 9.24 8.92 20.38
N ALA A 197 9.86 7.82 19.96
CA ALA A 197 9.40 6.47 20.31
C ALA A 197 9.92 5.99 21.67
N LYS A 198 11.16 6.33 22.04
CA LYS A 198 11.81 5.82 23.26
C LYS A 198 11.96 6.86 24.38
N ALA A 199 11.58 8.12 24.16
CA ALA A 199 11.78 9.22 25.11
C ALA A 199 13.25 9.45 25.50
N LEU A 200 14.19 9.17 24.59
CA LEU A 200 15.62 9.34 24.82
C LEU A 200 16.13 10.66 24.24
N ASN A 201 17.22 11.20 24.80
CA ASN A 201 17.92 12.36 24.27
C ASN A 201 17.03 13.62 24.12
N ILE A 202 16.07 13.79 25.04
CA ILE A 202 15.20 14.97 25.15
C ILE A 202 15.70 15.81 26.32
N SER A 203 16.18 17.02 26.06
CA SER A 203 16.76 17.89 27.09
C SER A 203 15.84 19.03 27.53
N LYS A 204 14.79 19.33 26.75
CA LYS A 204 13.88 20.46 27.00
C LYS A 204 12.44 20.05 26.80
N GLU A 205 11.57 20.60 27.63
CA GLU A 205 10.13 20.39 27.56
C GLU A 205 9.52 20.86 26.23
N SER A 206 10.09 21.92 25.65
CA SER A 206 9.68 22.50 24.37
C SER A 206 10.18 21.74 23.13
N ASP A 207 10.92 20.64 23.33
CA ASP A 207 11.39 19.79 22.24
C ASP A 207 10.20 19.23 21.44
N PRO A 208 10.19 19.35 20.10
CA PRO A 208 9.11 18.85 19.27
C PRO A 208 8.74 17.39 19.54
N ARG A 209 9.72 16.54 19.86
CA ARG A 209 9.55 15.11 20.14
C ARG A 209 8.78 14.89 21.45
N ASN A 210 9.01 15.72 22.46
CA ASN A 210 8.27 15.66 23.71
C ASN A 210 6.84 16.20 23.54
N ARG A 211 6.71 17.34 22.84
CA ARG A 211 5.41 17.98 22.59
C ARG A 211 4.43 17.11 21.82
N ILE A 212 4.90 16.38 20.80
CA ILE A 212 4.04 15.44 20.08
C ILE A 212 3.60 14.26 20.96
N ARG A 213 4.48 13.73 21.83
CA ARG A 213 4.14 12.65 22.76
C ARG A 213 3.04 13.09 23.72
N GLN A 214 3.19 14.28 24.32
CA GLN A 214 2.18 14.86 25.22
C GLN A 214 0.85 15.07 24.52
N LYS A 215 0.87 15.66 23.32
CA LYS A 215 -0.34 15.87 22.53
C LYS A 215 -1.08 14.56 22.26
N ILE A 216 -0.35 13.51 21.89
CA ILE A 216 -0.92 12.18 21.65
C ILE A 216 -1.53 11.59 22.92
N ALA A 217 -0.83 11.67 24.06
CA ALA A 217 -1.33 11.18 25.34
C ALA A 217 -2.63 11.91 25.73
N MET A 218 -2.61 13.24 25.71
CA MET A 218 -3.79 14.06 26.02
C MET A 218 -4.96 13.76 25.09
N ALA A 219 -4.71 13.61 23.79
CA ALA A 219 -5.76 13.35 22.83
C ALA A 219 -6.45 12.00 23.10
N LYS A 220 -5.69 10.96 23.52
CA LYS A 220 -6.25 9.66 23.89
C LYS A 220 -7.13 9.70 25.13
N ASP A 221 -6.73 10.49 26.13
CA ASP A 221 -7.49 10.65 27.38
C ASP A 221 -8.77 11.46 27.16
N SER A 222 -8.74 12.41 26.21
CA SER A 222 -9.85 13.33 25.92
C SER A 222 -10.91 12.72 24.99
N SER A 223 -10.53 11.77 24.14
CA SER A 223 -11.40 11.29 23.07
C SER A 223 -12.15 10.01 23.46
N GLY A 224 -13.48 10.10 23.61
CA GLY A 224 -14.35 8.92 23.66
C GLY A 224 -14.43 8.15 22.31
N THR A 225 -13.77 8.66 21.27
CA THR A 225 -13.68 8.07 19.92
C THR A 225 -12.23 7.93 19.47
N ARG A 226 -11.94 6.89 18.68
CA ARG A 226 -10.59 6.59 18.21
C ARG A 226 -10.09 7.69 17.25
N LEU A 227 -9.04 8.41 17.65
CA LEU A 227 -8.33 9.39 16.81
C LEU A 227 -7.91 8.79 15.46
N SER A 228 -8.09 9.57 14.39
CA SER A 228 -7.73 9.19 13.03
C SER A 228 -6.23 9.03 12.86
N GLU A 229 -5.80 7.97 12.18
CA GLU A 229 -4.39 7.76 11.82
C GLU A 229 -3.81 8.91 10.97
N VAL A 230 -4.66 9.59 10.19
CA VAL A 230 -4.27 10.77 9.41
C VAL A 230 -3.80 11.92 10.32
N SER A 231 -4.51 12.17 11.42
CA SER A 231 -4.13 13.20 12.39
C SER A 231 -2.81 12.89 13.07
N TYR A 232 -2.58 11.62 13.42
CA TYR A 232 -1.28 11.18 13.96
C TYR A 232 -0.14 11.46 12.98
N ALA A 233 -0.27 11.06 11.71
CA ALA A 233 0.78 11.35 10.73
C ALA A 233 1.03 12.85 10.56
N ALA A 234 -0.02 13.66 10.44
CA ALA A 234 0.12 15.10 10.28
C ALA A 234 0.89 15.73 11.45
N TRP A 235 0.51 15.41 12.69
CA TRP A 235 1.19 15.95 13.86
C TRP A 235 2.64 15.46 13.99
N ILE A 236 2.93 14.21 13.63
CA ILE A 236 4.31 13.68 13.62
C ILE A 236 5.15 14.41 12.56
N ILE A 237 4.62 14.65 11.36
CA ILE A 237 5.32 15.39 10.29
C ILE A 237 5.63 16.82 10.71
N LEU A 238 4.67 17.51 11.35
CA LEU A 238 4.91 18.87 11.87
C LEU A 238 5.98 18.88 12.96
N ALA A 239 5.97 17.90 13.86
CA ALA A 239 7.01 17.75 14.89
C ALA A 239 8.39 17.46 14.28
N TRP A 240 8.45 16.60 13.27
CA TRP A 240 9.66 16.33 12.49
C TRP A 240 10.21 17.61 11.85
N ASN A 241 9.36 18.37 11.16
CA ASN A 241 9.76 19.61 10.48
C ASN A 241 10.28 20.68 11.47
N ALA A 242 9.71 20.74 12.69
CA ALA A 242 10.23 21.62 13.73
C ALA A 242 11.59 21.14 14.28
N PHE A 243 11.73 19.84 14.53
CA PHE A 243 12.96 19.21 15.03
C PHE A 243 14.12 19.39 14.04
N GLN A 244 13.87 19.12 12.76
CA GLN A 244 14.82 19.30 11.67
C GLN A 244 15.39 20.73 11.63
N ALA A 245 14.52 21.72 11.87
CA ALA A 245 14.83 23.15 11.85
C ALA A 245 15.37 23.68 13.20
N GLY A 246 15.55 22.83 14.22
CA GLY A 246 15.97 23.26 15.55
C GLY A 246 14.98 24.17 16.27
N ARG A 247 13.69 24.16 15.86
CA ARG A 247 12.64 24.99 16.44
C ARG A 247 11.93 24.28 17.58
N SER A 248 11.51 25.05 18.58
CA SER A 248 10.63 24.56 19.65
C SER A 248 9.17 24.55 19.23
N ILE A 249 8.38 23.69 19.87
CA ILE A 249 6.91 23.67 19.76
C ILE A 249 6.30 24.18 21.08
N THR A 250 5.22 24.95 20.96
CA THR A 250 4.48 25.49 22.11
C THR A 250 3.81 24.38 22.93
N ALA A 251 3.33 24.72 24.13
CA ALA A 251 2.70 23.75 25.03
C ALA A 251 1.47 23.03 24.43
N SER A 252 0.78 23.64 23.48
CA SER A 252 -0.37 23.02 22.78
C SER A 252 0.02 21.89 21.81
N GLY A 253 1.32 21.66 21.60
CA GLY A 253 1.83 20.72 20.60
C GLY A 253 1.62 21.21 19.16
N PRO A 254 1.99 20.38 18.17
CA PRO A 254 1.73 20.68 16.76
C PRO A 254 0.23 20.82 16.50
N LYS A 255 -0.17 21.77 15.66
CA LYS A 255 -1.57 22.05 15.33
C LYS A 255 -1.84 21.66 13.88
N TRP A 256 -2.87 20.85 13.68
CA TRP A 256 -3.37 20.46 12.36
C TRP A 256 -4.78 19.89 12.53
N GLU A 257 -5.70 20.39 11.72
CA GLU A 257 -7.07 19.90 11.60
C GLU A 257 -7.32 19.25 10.23
N VAL A 258 -8.30 18.33 10.17
CA VAL A 258 -8.60 17.55 8.95
C VAL A 258 -9.03 18.43 7.77
N SER A 259 -9.56 19.63 8.02
CA SER A 259 -9.91 20.60 6.99
C SER A 259 -8.68 21.22 6.30
N GLU A 260 -7.53 21.28 6.98
CA GLU A 260 -6.30 21.88 6.46
C GLU A 260 -5.62 20.99 5.40
N MET A 261 -4.74 21.58 4.61
CA MET A 261 -3.87 20.81 3.71
C MET A 261 -2.97 19.86 4.52
N PHE A 262 -2.69 18.68 3.98
CA PHE A 262 -1.83 17.73 4.66
C PHE A 262 -0.37 18.24 4.68
N PRO A 263 0.36 18.13 5.80
CA PRO A 263 1.70 18.72 5.90
C PRO A 263 2.71 17.97 5.03
N VAL A 264 3.61 18.74 4.41
CA VAL A 264 4.70 18.22 3.58
C VAL A 264 5.90 17.83 4.45
N ILE A 265 6.58 16.74 4.11
CA ILE A 265 7.80 16.30 4.80
C ILE A 265 9.00 17.11 4.30
N HIS A 266 9.61 17.91 5.17
CA HIS A 266 10.78 18.72 4.84
C HIS A 266 12.08 17.93 5.07
N GLY A 267 13.10 18.28 4.25
CA GLY A 267 14.46 17.72 4.33
C GLY A 267 15.41 18.53 5.19
#